data_AF-A0A920RF38-F1
#
_entry.id   AF-A0A920RF38-F1
#
_cell.length_a   1.000
_cell.length_b   1.000
_cell.length_c   1.000
_cell.angle_alpha   90.00
_cell.angle_beta   90.00
_cell.angle_gamma   90.00
#
_symmetry.space_group_name_H-M   'P 1'
#
loop_
_entity.id
_entity.type
_entity.pdbx_description
1 polymer ?
#
loop_
_entity_poly.entity_id
_entity_poly.type
_entity_poly.pdbx_seq_one_letter_code
_entity_poly.pdbx_strand_id
1 'polypeptide(L)' 'MNREPDNVRARELLAESGVRDPENSLVSTLALEKEVNTFFRLHSPTLIKTLRDVYTDLPDNPDAKTIFLKLRELRNDW' A
#
# COMPACT_ATOMS: atom_id res chain seq x y z
N MET A 1 2.71 2.28 -6.26
CA MET A 1 1.82 3.00 -7.22
C MET A 1 0.50 2.27 -7.43
N ASN A 2 0.45 1.02 -7.90
CA ASN A 2 -0.83 0.40 -8.31
C ASN A 2 -1.93 0.28 -7.23
N ARG A 3 -1.62 0.31 -5.92
CA ARG A 3 -2.61 0.18 -4.83
C ARG A 3 -3.12 1.53 -4.27
N GLU A 4 -2.29 2.55 -4.39
CA GLU A 4 -2.59 3.95 -4.02
C GLU A 4 -1.87 4.84 -5.05
N PRO A 5 -2.41 4.97 -6.28
CA PRO A 5 -1.75 5.71 -7.36
C PRO A 5 -1.63 7.22 -7.07
N ASP A 6 -2.48 7.71 -6.17
CA ASP A 6 -2.55 9.08 -5.70
C ASP A 6 -1.61 9.37 -4.50
N ASN A 7 -0.97 8.37 -3.90
CA ASN A 7 -0.01 8.59 -2.82
C ASN A 7 1.27 9.28 -3.33
N VAL A 8 1.29 10.61 -3.29
CA VAL A 8 2.38 11.47 -3.77
C VAL A 8 3.71 11.10 -3.10
N ARG A 9 3.72 10.94 -1.77
CA ARG A 9 4.95 10.60 -1.04
C ARG A 9 5.53 9.27 -1.48
N ALA A 10 4.69 8.26 -1.72
CA ALA A 10 5.15 6.98 -2.24
C ALA A 10 5.74 7.09 -3.66
N ARG A 11 5.25 8.03 -4.49
CA ARG A 11 5.81 8.31 -5.82
C ARG A 11 7.16 9.03 -5.73
N GLU A 12 7.26 10.03 -4.88
CA GLU A 12 8.52 10.75 -4.62
C GLU A 12 9.59 9.80 -4.08
N LEU A 13 9.25 8.99 -3.07
CA LEU A 13 10.18 8.03 -2.49
C LEU A 13 10.66 6.99 -3.52
N LEU A 14 9.78 6.56 -4.44
CA LEU A 14 10.17 5.67 -5.54
C LEU A 14 11.16 6.34 -6.50
N ALA A 15 11.02 7.64 -6.76
CA ALA A 15 11.94 8.39 -7.60
C ALA A 15 13.29 8.63 -6.90
N GLU A 16 13.26 8.94 -5.59
CA GLU A 16 14.46 9.13 -4.76
C GLU A 16 15.25 7.84 -4.55
N SER A 17 14.57 6.70 -4.42
CA SER A 17 15.22 5.41 -4.10
C SER A 17 15.90 4.70 -5.29
N GLY A 18 15.80 5.25 -6.51
CA GLY A 18 16.55 4.77 -7.68
C GLY A 18 16.40 3.27 -8.01
N VAL A 19 17.40 2.71 -8.70
CA VAL A 19 17.53 1.26 -8.89
C VAL A 19 17.95 0.66 -7.55
N ARG A 20 17.12 -0.23 -6.99
CA ARG A 20 17.37 -0.89 -5.70
C ARG A 20 18.68 -1.66 -5.75
N ASP A 21 19.71 -1.10 -5.15
CA ASP A 21 20.94 -1.80 -4.79
C ASP A 21 20.64 -2.64 -3.54
N PRO A 22 20.68 -3.99 -3.62
CA PRO A 22 20.43 -4.86 -2.47
C PRO A 22 21.40 -4.59 -1.30
N GLU A 23 22.61 -4.11 -1.59
CA GLU A 23 23.65 -3.82 -0.60
C GLU A 23 23.45 -2.44 0.06
N ASN A 24 22.70 -1.55 -0.58
CA ASN A 24 22.38 -0.20 -0.09
C ASN A 24 20.87 0.04 0.00
N SER A 25 20.18 -0.89 0.66
CA SER A 25 18.74 -0.75 0.90
C SER A 25 18.43 0.49 1.76
N LEU A 26 17.35 1.20 1.42
CA LEU A 26 16.88 2.35 2.19
C LEU A 26 16.57 1.94 3.63
N VAL A 27 17.26 2.56 4.59
CA VAL A 27 16.87 2.52 6.01
C VAL A 27 15.75 3.53 6.24
N SER A 28 14.53 3.07 6.46
CA SER A 28 13.36 3.92 6.69
C SER A 28 13.09 4.17 8.18
N THR A 29 12.26 5.19 8.45
CA THR A 29 11.74 5.46 9.81
C THR A 29 10.28 5.04 9.90
N LEU A 30 9.77 4.79 11.11
CA LEU A 30 8.35 4.50 11.32
C LEU A 30 7.44 5.63 10.82
N ALA A 31 7.89 6.88 10.89
CA ALA A 31 7.16 8.03 10.36
C ALA A 31 7.02 7.92 8.83
N LEU A 32 8.12 7.65 8.12
CA LEU A 32 8.10 7.44 6.68
C LEU A 32 7.22 6.25 6.29
N GLU A 33 7.31 5.12 7.00
CA GLU A 33 6.49 3.94 6.73
C GLU A 33 4.99 4.23 6.83
N LYS A 34 4.54 5.06 7.79
CA LYS A 34 3.11 5.44 7.89
C LYS A 34 2.63 6.28 6.69
N GLU A 35 3.54 6.95 5.99
CA GLU A 35 3.20 7.75 4.81
C GLU A 35 3.11 6.89 3.54
N VAL A 36 3.92 5.84 3.41
CA VAL A 36 4.09 5.11 2.14
C VAL A 36 3.62 3.66 2.16
N ASN A 37 3.63 3.00 3.31
CA ASN A 37 3.33 1.58 3.41
C ASN A 37 1.83 1.34 3.54
N THR A 38 1.26 0.66 2.57
CA THR A 38 -0.18 0.39 2.48
C THR A 38 -0.72 -0.37 3.70
N PHE A 39 0.10 -1.17 4.39
CA PHE A 39 -0.33 -1.90 5.60
C PHE A 39 -0.52 -0.99 6.82
N PHE A 40 0.08 0.21 6.83
CA PHE A 40 -0.19 1.23 7.85
C PHE A 40 -1.32 2.18 7.44
N ARG A 41 -1.83 2.06 6.21
CA ARG A 41 -2.79 2.99 5.60
C ARG A 41 -4.11 2.32 5.24
N LEU A 42 -4.54 1.34 6.04
CA LEU A 42 -5.75 0.54 5.79
C LEU A 42 -7.03 1.37 5.65
N HIS A 43 -7.06 2.58 6.22
CA HIS A 43 -8.21 3.50 6.14
C HIS A 43 -8.22 4.36 4.87
N SER A 44 -7.25 4.20 3.97
CA SER A 44 -7.13 5.01 2.76
C SER A 44 -8.31 4.75 1.82
N PRO A 45 -9.10 5.77 1.44
CA PRO A 45 -10.21 5.60 0.51
C PRO A 45 -9.77 5.02 -0.84
N THR A 46 -8.60 5.42 -1.32
CA THR A 46 -8.05 4.94 -2.60
C THR A 46 -7.62 3.49 -2.53
N LEU A 47 -7.02 3.08 -1.40
CA LEU A 47 -6.71 1.66 -1.16
C LEU A 47 -7.98 0.82 -1.14
N ILE A 48 -9.00 1.25 -0.39
CA ILE A 48 -10.28 0.54 -0.28
C ILE A 48 -10.95 0.43 -1.65
N LYS A 49 -10.98 1.52 -2.43
CA LYS A 49 -11.51 1.50 -3.80
C LYS A 49 -10.77 0.49 -4.68
N THR A 50 -9.45 0.50 -4.65
CA THR A 50 -8.63 -0.43 -5.44
C THR A 50 -8.88 -1.89 -5.03
N LEU A 51 -9.09 -2.16 -3.74
CA LEU A 51 -9.45 -3.49 -3.27
C LEU A 51 -10.84 -3.91 -3.76
N ARG A 52 -11.82 -3.01 -3.82
CA ARG A 52 -13.16 -3.30 -4.36
C ARG A 52 -13.16 -3.60 -5.85
N ASP A 53 -12.28 -2.96 -6.61
CA ASP A 53 -12.14 -3.20 -8.04
C ASP A 53 -11.65 -4.64 -8.32
N VAL A 54 -10.95 -5.27 -7.36
CA VAL A 54 -10.45 -6.65 -7.46
C VAL A 54 -11.38 -7.65 -6.76
N TYR A 55 -11.88 -7.31 -5.58
CA TYR A 55 -12.70 -8.15 -4.73
C TYR A 55 -14.12 -7.62 -4.65
N THR A 56 -15.00 -8.16 -5.50
CA THR A 56 -16.42 -7.75 -5.59
C THR A 56 -17.24 -8.16 -4.35
N ASP A 57 -16.70 -9.03 -3.50
CA ASP A 57 -17.29 -9.49 -2.24
C ASP A 57 -16.96 -8.58 -1.04
N LEU A 58 -16.19 -7.50 -1.24
CA LEU A 58 -15.81 -6.61 -0.15
C LEU A 58 -17.03 -5.82 0.37
N PRO A 59 -17.32 -5.87 1.68
CA PRO A 59 -18.48 -5.19 2.26
C PRO A 59 -18.38 -3.66 2.14
N ASP A 60 -19.53 -2.99 2.29
CA ASP A 60 -19.62 -1.53 2.13
C ASP A 60 -18.85 -0.72 3.18
N ASN A 61 -18.69 -1.26 4.37
CA ASN A 61 -17.84 -0.70 5.41
C ASN A 61 -16.92 -1.80 5.95
N PRO A 62 -15.81 -2.11 5.25
CA PRO A 62 -14.91 -3.18 5.66
C PRO A 62 -14.09 -2.73 6.87
N ASP A 63 -13.91 -3.62 7.85
CA ASP A 63 -13.03 -3.35 8.98
C ASP A 63 -11.55 -3.45 8.57
N ALA A 64 -10.66 -2.93 9.43
CA ALA A 64 -9.22 -2.94 9.16
C ALA A 64 -8.65 -4.37 8.97
N LYS A 65 -9.21 -5.37 9.65
CA LYS A 65 -8.76 -6.76 9.53
C LYS A 65 -9.13 -7.33 8.16
N THR A 66 -10.34 -7.09 7.68
CA THR A 66 -10.78 -7.48 6.33
C THR A 66 -9.90 -6.83 5.26
N ILE A 67 -9.65 -5.52 5.37
CA ILE A 67 -8.80 -4.78 4.43
C ILE A 67 -7.38 -5.36 4.45
N PHE A 68 -6.81 -5.61 5.63
CA PHE A 68 -5.47 -6.18 5.76
C PHE A 68 -5.36 -7.56 5.10
N LEU A 69 -6.34 -8.44 5.34
CA LEU A 69 -6.34 -9.80 4.78
C LEU A 69 -6.43 -9.77 3.25
N LYS A 70 -7.38 -9.01 2.69
CA LYS A 70 -7.53 -8.88 1.24
C LYS A 70 -6.33 -8.21 0.58
N LEU A 71 -5.73 -7.21 1.23
CA LEU A 71 -4.48 -6.61 0.76
C LEU A 71 -3.31 -7.60 0.77
N ARG A 72 -3.23 -8.45 1.80
CA ARG A 72 -2.17 -9.47 1.89
C ARG A 72 -2.34 -10.56 0.83
N GLU A 73 -3.57 -11.02 0.63
CA GLU A 73 -3.96 -11.96 -0.44
C GLU A 73 -3.54 -11.41 -1.81
N LEU A 74 -3.97 -10.19 -2.12
CA LEU A 74 -3.64 -9.49 -3.36
C LEU A 74 -2.14 -9.26 -3.59
N ARG A 75 -1.36 -9.18 -2.52
CA ARG A 75 0.11 -9.07 -2.59
C ARG A 75 0.79 -10.42 -2.78
N ASN A 76 0.17 -11.52 -2.35
CA ASN A 76 0.74 -12.86 -2.51
C ASN A 76 0.61 -13.38 -3.94
N ASP A 77 -0.44 -12.97 -4.65
CA ASP A 77 -0.71 -13.38 -6.03
C ASP A 77 0.06 -12.55 -7.08
N TRP A 78 0.96 -11.67 -6.63
CA TRP A 78 1.73 -10.74 -7.46
C TRP A 78 3.22 -11.09 -7.45
#